data_AF-A0A3M1YER7-F1
#
_entry.id   AF-A0A3M1YER7-F1
#
_cell.length_a   1.000
_cell.length_b   1.000
_cell.length_c   1.000
_cell.angle_alpha   90.00
_cell.angle_beta   90.00
_cell.angle_gamma   90.00
#
_symmetry.space_group_name_H-M   'P 1'
#
loop_
_entity.id
_entity.type
_entity.pdbx_description
1 polymer ?
#
loop_
_entity_poly.entity_id
_entity_poly.type
_entity_poly.pdbx_seq_one_letter_code
_entity_poly.pdbx_strand_id
1 'polypeptide(L)'
;MNEMSTTIRFFLTACWAGLSWAQVCFGFAPLFSEADSLRDRLDWFLTHDTIEVSPVCGIDGKTYINADEARYYGVTTWSEGRCPGYQPVICVRPERYQLMRFELNDLVQHSEYNPEGYANFSNVIFEVYKTQNNRLTFKPNTYQSSEDLVLKIWIDFNENNRFDPDELVLRHPVSALESPPPYLNIPAGAPDDLVTRMRVFFGPEGQWPESGYIESGEVEDYTVVIVP
;
A
#
# COMPACT_ATOMS: atom_id res chain seq x y z
N MET A 1 -12.98 23.32 17.01
CA MET A 1 -14.36 22.89 16.68
C MET A 1 -14.23 21.48 16.15
N ASN A 2 -15.04 20.58 16.72
CA ASN A 2 -15.02 19.12 16.67
C ASN A 2 -14.55 18.46 15.37
N GLU A 3 -13.67 17.46 15.48
CA GLU A 3 -13.74 16.28 14.60
C GLU A 3 -13.64 15.00 15.41
N MET A 4 -14.44 14.03 14.99
CA MET A 4 -14.96 12.92 15.79
C MET A 4 -13.97 11.75 15.84
N SER A 5 -13.60 11.36 17.06
CA SER A 5 -12.93 10.08 17.34
C SER A 5 -13.86 8.93 16.98
N THR A 6 -13.52 8.16 15.94
CA THR A 6 -14.28 6.97 15.55
C THR A 6 -13.75 5.75 16.30
N THR A 7 -14.57 5.21 17.20
CA THR A 7 -14.27 4.06 18.05
C THR A 7 -14.66 2.75 17.36
N ILE A 8 -13.74 1.78 17.25
CA ILE A 8 -14.06 0.40 16.83
C ILE A 8 -13.85 -0.51 18.05
N ARG A 9 -14.88 -1.30 18.42
CA ARG A 9 -14.83 -2.28 19.52
C ARG A 9 -14.82 -3.69 18.95
N PHE A 10 -13.83 -4.51 19.34
CA PHE A 10 -13.86 -5.96 19.14
C PHE A 10 -14.31 -6.64 20.43
N PHE A 11 -15.34 -7.49 20.36
CA PHE A 11 -15.72 -8.38 21.45
C PHE A 11 -15.02 -9.73 21.25
N LEU A 12 -14.05 -10.04 22.10
CA LEU A 12 -13.53 -11.41 22.24
C LEU A 12 -14.11 -12.01 23.52
N THR A 13 -15.02 -12.96 23.36
CA THR A 13 -15.58 -13.78 24.44
C THR A 13 -14.53 -14.80 24.88
N ALA A 14 -13.98 -14.62 26.08
CA ALA A 14 -13.09 -15.60 26.72
C ALA A 14 -13.89 -16.82 27.23
N CYS A 15 -13.49 -18.02 26.80
CA CYS A 15 -14.02 -19.29 27.27
C CYS A 15 -13.37 -19.65 28.63
N TRP A 16 -14.19 -19.92 29.63
CA TRP A 16 -13.77 -20.30 30.99
C TRP A 16 -13.21 -21.72 31.04
N ALA A 17 -12.04 -21.90 31.64
CA ALA A 17 -11.62 -23.17 32.23
C ALA A 17 -11.29 -22.94 33.71
N GLY A 18 -12.04 -23.60 34.60
CA GLY A 18 -11.88 -23.51 36.04
C GLY A 18 -10.84 -24.48 36.60
N LEU A 19 -10.30 -24.15 37.78
CA LEU A 19 -10.17 -24.96 39.01
C LEU A 19 -9.22 -24.26 40.01
N SER A 20 -9.26 -24.69 41.27
CA SER A 20 -9.17 -23.87 42.48
C SER A 20 -8.01 -24.20 43.44
N TRP A 21 -7.79 -23.25 44.38
CA TRP A 21 -7.15 -23.32 45.73
C TRP A 21 -5.64 -22.97 45.92
N ALA A 22 -5.46 -21.90 46.74
CA ALA A 22 -4.56 -21.74 47.90
C ALA A 22 -3.05 -21.41 47.77
N GLN A 23 -2.73 -20.13 48.03
CA GLN A 23 -1.95 -19.59 49.17
C GLN A 23 -0.42 -19.82 49.33
N VAL A 24 0.22 -18.73 49.78
CA VAL A 24 1.52 -18.56 50.50
C VAL A 24 2.69 -18.02 49.67
N CYS A 25 2.98 -16.73 49.90
CA CYS A 25 4.25 -16.08 49.61
C CYS A 25 5.28 -16.43 50.72
N PHE A 26 6.44 -16.95 50.35
CA PHE A 26 7.70 -16.74 51.08
C PHE A 26 8.83 -16.63 50.05
N GLY A 27 9.63 -15.57 50.20
CA GLY A 27 10.64 -15.17 49.25
C GLY A 27 11.83 -16.13 49.16
N PHE A 28 12.23 -16.37 47.91
CA PHE A 28 13.60 -16.67 47.51
C PHE A 28 13.86 -15.83 46.26
N ALA A 29 14.75 -14.84 46.34
CA ALA A 29 15.47 -14.43 45.14
C ALA A 29 16.41 -15.58 44.80
N PRO A 30 16.46 -16.01 43.52
CA PRO A 30 17.66 -15.63 42.78
C PRO A 30 17.49 -15.48 41.26
N LEU A 31 18.46 -14.76 40.69
CA LEU A 31 19.01 -14.88 39.33
C LEU A 31 18.18 -14.30 38.15
N PHE A 32 18.76 -13.24 37.57
CA PHE A 32 18.46 -12.71 36.24
C PHE A 32 18.40 -13.84 35.19
N SER A 33 17.28 -13.93 34.48
CA SER A 33 17.19 -14.65 33.20
C SER A 33 16.25 -13.89 32.28
N GLU A 34 16.53 -13.93 30.98
CA GLU A 34 15.96 -13.13 29.88
C GLU A 34 14.42 -13.15 29.70
N ALA A 35 13.67 -13.69 30.66
CA ALA A 35 12.22 -13.78 30.68
C ALA A 35 11.50 -12.47 31.05
N ASP A 36 12.16 -11.49 31.68
CA ASP A 36 11.52 -10.21 32.04
C ASP A 36 11.23 -9.32 30.83
N SER A 37 12.06 -9.38 29.79
CA SER A 37 11.82 -8.58 28.58
C SER A 37 10.62 -9.06 27.76
N LEU A 38 10.28 -10.36 27.83
CA LEU A 38 9.15 -10.92 27.08
C LEU A 38 7.81 -10.78 27.82
N ARG A 39 7.84 -10.66 29.16
CA ARG A 39 6.64 -10.35 29.96
C ARG A 39 6.20 -8.89 29.80
N ASP A 40 7.13 -7.95 29.75
CA ASP A 40 6.83 -6.56 29.40
C ASP A 40 6.31 -6.41 27.94
N ARG A 41 6.65 -7.34 27.05
CA ARG A 41 6.28 -7.32 25.62
C ARG A 41 4.90 -7.88 25.30
N LEU A 42 4.33 -8.72 26.16
CA LEU A 42 2.94 -9.18 26.01
C LEU A 42 1.96 -8.25 26.73
N ASP A 43 2.41 -7.54 27.77
CA ASP A 43 1.59 -6.59 28.52
C ASP A 43 1.26 -5.30 27.75
N TRP A 44 2.08 -4.84 26.79
CA TRP A 44 1.74 -3.65 25.99
C TRP A 44 0.43 -3.85 25.19
N PHE A 45 0.29 -5.00 24.54
CA PHE A 45 -0.89 -5.33 23.73
C PHE A 45 -2.09 -5.84 24.55
N LEU A 46 -1.87 -6.37 25.76
CA LEU A 46 -2.93 -6.91 26.62
C LEU A 46 -3.49 -5.90 27.64
N THR A 47 -2.83 -4.76 27.86
CA THR A 47 -3.28 -3.73 28.83
C THR A 47 -4.00 -2.54 28.20
N HIS A 48 -3.95 -2.39 26.87
CA HIS A 48 -4.61 -1.29 26.16
C HIS A 48 -5.82 -1.81 25.37
N ASP A 49 -7.00 -1.71 25.99
CA ASP A 49 -8.30 -1.94 25.33
C ASP A 49 -8.56 -0.95 24.16
N THR A 50 -7.70 0.05 23.99
CA THR A 50 -7.76 1.08 22.94
C THR A 50 -6.36 1.42 22.44
N ILE A 51 -6.13 1.23 21.13
CA ILE A 51 -4.92 1.74 20.46
C ILE A 51 -5.08 3.25 20.29
N GLU A 52 -4.16 4.04 20.84
CA GLU A 52 -4.10 5.49 20.59
C GLU A 52 -3.64 5.72 19.15
N VAL A 53 -4.49 6.36 18.34
CA VAL A 53 -4.18 6.68 16.94
C VAL A 53 -3.72 8.13 16.86
N SER A 54 -2.40 8.32 16.80
CA SER A 54 -1.75 9.62 16.61
C SER A 54 -0.60 9.46 15.61
N PRO A 55 -0.91 9.41 14.29
CA PRO A 55 0.06 8.97 13.30
C PRO A 55 1.34 9.79 13.29
N VAL A 56 2.45 9.11 13.03
CA VAL A 56 3.77 9.75 12.86
C VAL A 56 4.40 9.28 11.56
N CYS A 57 5.20 10.15 10.96
CA CYS A 57 6.01 9.82 9.81
C CYS A 57 7.45 9.57 10.25
N GLY A 58 7.87 8.31 10.24
CA GLY A 58 9.25 7.96 10.53
C GLY A 58 10.24 8.64 9.59
N ILE A 59 11.49 8.81 10.03
CA ILE A 59 12.60 9.27 9.17
C ILE A 59 12.87 8.31 8.00
N ASP A 60 12.41 7.06 8.13
CA ASP A 60 12.38 6.04 7.08
C ASP A 60 11.27 6.26 6.05
N GLY A 61 10.42 7.28 6.22
CA GLY A 61 9.33 7.59 5.31
C GLY A 61 8.09 6.72 5.49
N LYS A 62 8.03 5.89 6.54
CA LYS A 62 6.88 5.04 6.83
C LYS A 62 5.90 5.73 7.79
N THR A 63 4.60 5.63 7.49
CA THR A 63 3.56 6.08 8.41
C THR A 63 3.30 5.00 9.45
N TYR A 64 3.44 5.38 10.71
CA TYR A 64 3.08 4.55 11.86
C TYR A 64 1.78 5.07 12.49
N ILE A 65 0.98 4.18 13.05
CA ILE A 65 -0.30 4.50 13.73
C ILE A 65 -0.08 5.44 14.92
N ASN A 66 1.08 5.32 15.57
CA ASN A 66 1.58 6.21 16.61
C ASN A 66 3.11 6.07 16.79
N ALA A 67 3.67 6.90 17.66
CA ALA A 67 5.10 6.89 17.98
C ALA A 67 5.59 5.59 18.63
N ASP A 68 4.73 4.84 19.32
CA ASP A 68 5.13 3.59 19.98
C ASP A 68 5.30 2.45 18.97
N GLU A 69 4.44 2.38 17.96
CA GLU A 69 4.63 1.47 16.82
C GLU A 69 5.92 1.82 16.07
N ALA A 70 6.20 3.11 15.83
CA ALA A 70 7.47 3.53 15.21
C ALA A 70 8.67 3.03 16.02
N ARG A 71 8.66 3.22 17.35
CA ARG A 71 9.72 2.71 18.25
C ARG A 71 9.83 1.19 18.25
N TYR A 72 8.71 0.48 18.16
CA TYR A 72 8.68 -0.98 18.08
C TYR A 72 9.46 -1.49 16.86
N TYR A 73 9.33 -0.80 15.73
CA TYR A 73 10.10 -1.07 14.51
C TYR A 73 11.49 -0.41 14.51
N GLY A 74 11.95 0.16 15.63
CA GLY A 74 13.28 0.75 15.77
C GLY A 74 13.42 2.17 15.22
N VAL A 75 12.32 2.78 14.77
CA VAL A 75 12.30 4.17 14.30
C VAL A 75 12.15 5.10 15.49
N THR A 76 13.14 5.97 15.72
CA THR A 76 13.21 6.87 16.89
C THR A 76 13.10 8.36 16.55
N THR A 77 13.04 8.68 15.26
CA THR A 77 12.90 10.05 14.75
C THR A 77 11.75 10.09 13.76
N TRP A 78 10.84 11.06 13.91
CA TRP A 78 9.67 11.21 13.07
C TRP A 78 9.15 12.65 13.04
N SER A 79 8.31 12.99 12.06
CA SER A 79 7.43 14.16 12.10
C SER A 79 6.03 13.79 12.54
N GLU A 80 5.28 14.74 13.09
CA GLU A 80 3.87 14.55 13.41
C GLU A 80 3.02 14.36 12.15
N GLY A 81 1.96 13.57 12.28
CA GLY A 81 1.06 13.23 11.18
C GLY A 81 1.57 12.05 10.36
N ARG A 82 0.72 11.59 9.43
CA ARG A 82 1.15 10.59 8.45
C ARG A 82 2.32 11.14 7.65
N CYS A 83 3.14 10.26 7.10
CA CYS A 83 4.08 10.70 6.08
C CYS A 83 3.36 11.47 4.99
N PRO A 84 4.04 12.43 4.34
CA PRO A 84 3.56 12.96 3.08
C PRO A 84 3.22 11.76 2.21
N GLY A 85 1.93 11.46 2.12
CA GLY A 85 1.48 10.33 1.33
C GLY A 85 1.76 10.63 -0.12
N TYR A 86 1.56 9.64 -0.96
CA TYR A 86 1.49 9.85 -2.39
C TYR A 86 0.62 11.06 -2.69
N GLN A 87 1.25 12.07 -3.26
CA GLN A 87 0.53 13.24 -3.71
C GLN A 87 -0.37 12.80 -4.87
N PRO A 88 -1.65 13.21 -4.86
CA PRO A 88 -2.50 13.07 -6.03
C PRO A 88 -1.79 13.65 -7.25
N VAL A 89 -1.90 12.96 -8.39
CA VAL A 89 -1.36 13.51 -9.63
C VAL A 89 -2.31 14.59 -10.14
N ILE A 90 -1.77 15.77 -10.42
CA ILE A 90 -2.53 16.83 -11.08
C ILE A 90 -2.56 16.54 -12.58
N CYS A 91 -3.75 16.34 -13.13
CA CYS A 91 -3.96 16.21 -14.58
C CYS A 91 -4.63 17.48 -15.13
N VAL A 92 -4.01 18.11 -16.12
CA VAL A 92 -4.55 19.35 -16.72
C VAL A 92 -5.67 19.07 -17.71
N ARG A 93 -5.59 17.93 -18.42
CA ARG A 93 -6.54 17.53 -19.48
C ARG A 93 -7.06 16.11 -19.26
N PRO A 94 -7.83 15.89 -18.18
CA PRO A 94 -8.34 14.58 -17.80
C PRO A 94 -9.41 14.04 -18.77
N GLU A 95 -9.93 14.89 -19.66
CA GLU A 95 -10.85 14.50 -20.71
C GLU A 95 -10.18 13.67 -21.84
N ARG A 96 -8.85 13.56 -21.82
CA ARG A 96 -8.06 12.86 -22.84
C ARG A 96 -7.45 11.59 -22.27
N TYR A 97 -7.65 10.48 -22.98
CA TYR A 97 -7.06 9.16 -22.72
C TYR A 97 -7.45 8.57 -21.37
N GLN A 98 -8.24 7.51 -21.39
CA GLN A 98 -8.76 6.88 -20.18
C GLN A 98 -8.66 5.36 -20.28
N LEU A 99 -8.42 4.74 -19.15
CA LEU A 99 -8.34 3.31 -18.93
C LEU A 99 -9.73 2.79 -18.54
N MET A 100 -10.53 2.36 -19.50
CA MET A 100 -11.90 1.90 -19.24
C MET A 100 -11.96 0.56 -18.50
N ARG A 101 -10.91 -0.25 -18.63
CA ARG A 101 -10.80 -1.55 -17.99
C ARG A 101 -9.34 -1.92 -17.78
N PHE A 102 -9.07 -2.47 -16.62
CA PHE A 102 -7.78 -3.02 -16.22
C PHE A 102 -8.01 -4.39 -15.59
N GLU A 103 -7.30 -5.41 -16.05
CA GLU A 103 -7.35 -6.75 -15.46
C GLU A 103 -5.95 -7.28 -15.28
N LEU A 104 -5.61 -7.54 -14.03
CA LEU A 104 -4.34 -8.11 -13.64
C LEU A 104 -4.60 -9.46 -13.00
N ASN A 105 -4.02 -10.49 -13.60
CA ASN A 105 -4.31 -11.89 -13.30
C ASN A 105 -5.81 -12.15 -13.44
N ASP A 106 -6.51 -12.37 -12.33
CA ASP A 106 -7.94 -12.71 -12.30
C ASP A 106 -8.85 -11.56 -11.81
N LEU A 107 -8.25 -10.46 -11.29
CA LEU A 107 -9.02 -9.33 -10.79
C LEU A 107 -9.26 -8.30 -11.90
N VAL A 108 -10.53 -7.99 -12.13
CA VAL A 108 -10.95 -6.97 -13.10
C VAL A 108 -11.40 -5.72 -12.39
N GLN A 109 -10.80 -4.60 -12.77
CA GLN A 109 -11.22 -3.27 -12.39
C GLN A 109 -11.80 -2.54 -13.60
N HIS A 110 -12.94 -1.90 -13.37
CA HIS A 110 -13.60 -1.03 -14.33
C HIS A 110 -13.51 0.40 -13.84
N SER A 111 -13.08 1.30 -14.71
CA SER A 111 -13.03 2.72 -14.39
C SER A 111 -14.03 3.47 -15.27
N GLU A 112 -14.70 4.42 -14.64
CA GLU A 112 -15.56 5.37 -15.30
C GLU A 112 -14.78 6.65 -15.59
N TYR A 113 -15.34 7.51 -16.44
CA TYR A 113 -14.77 8.83 -16.71
C TYR A 113 -14.48 9.58 -15.40
N ASN A 114 -13.22 9.95 -15.20
CA ASN A 114 -12.80 10.75 -14.06
C ASN A 114 -12.45 12.20 -14.50
N PRO A 115 -13.18 13.22 -14.03
CA PRO A 115 -12.91 14.62 -14.37
C PRO A 115 -11.64 15.19 -13.73
N GLU A 116 -10.99 14.47 -12.80
CA GLU A 116 -9.74 14.89 -12.17
C GLU A 116 -8.51 14.24 -12.82
N GLY A 117 -8.69 13.16 -13.59
CA GLY A 117 -7.60 12.39 -14.21
C GLY A 117 -6.73 11.61 -13.22
N TYR A 118 -7.00 11.74 -11.92
CA TYR A 118 -6.40 10.93 -10.86
C TYR A 118 -7.49 10.27 -10.03
N ALA A 119 -7.43 8.95 -9.83
CA ALA A 119 -8.29 8.21 -8.92
C ALA A 119 -7.46 7.44 -7.89
N ASN A 120 -7.97 7.38 -6.65
CA ASN A 120 -7.41 6.56 -5.59
C ASN A 120 -8.35 5.39 -5.28
N PHE A 121 -7.93 4.19 -5.66
CA PHE A 121 -8.60 2.92 -5.42
C PHE A 121 -7.80 2.05 -4.44
N SER A 122 -7.21 2.65 -3.38
CA SER A 122 -6.48 1.91 -2.35
C SER A 122 -7.31 0.83 -1.62
N ASN A 123 -8.64 0.84 -1.78
CA ASN A 123 -9.55 -0.19 -1.29
C ASN A 123 -9.63 -1.44 -2.20
N VAL A 124 -9.03 -1.39 -3.40
CA VAL A 124 -8.91 -2.51 -4.32
C VAL A 124 -7.50 -3.07 -4.20
N ILE A 125 -7.39 -4.38 -3.99
CA ILE A 125 -6.12 -5.06 -3.73
C ILE A 125 -5.85 -6.06 -4.86
N PHE A 126 -4.76 -5.87 -5.58
CA PHE A 126 -4.26 -6.82 -6.57
C PHE A 126 -3.22 -7.76 -5.96
N GLU A 127 -3.21 -9.01 -6.42
CA GLU A 127 -2.13 -9.95 -6.12
C GLU A 127 -1.17 -10.02 -7.31
N VAL A 128 0.14 -9.90 -7.03
CA VAL A 128 1.19 -10.15 -8.00
C VAL A 128 2.18 -11.17 -7.47
N TYR A 129 2.64 -12.06 -8.33
CA TYR A 129 3.42 -13.24 -7.97
C TYR A 129 4.87 -13.08 -8.42
N LYS A 130 5.86 -13.40 -7.58
CA LYS A 130 7.28 -13.33 -7.99
C LYS A 130 7.69 -14.46 -8.93
N THR A 131 7.08 -15.63 -8.75
CA THR A 131 7.45 -16.87 -9.45
C THR A 131 6.58 -17.18 -10.67
N GLN A 132 5.58 -16.35 -10.94
CA GLN A 132 4.61 -16.57 -12.02
C GLN A 132 4.48 -15.35 -12.93
N ASN A 133 3.98 -15.58 -14.14
CA ASN A 133 3.70 -14.52 -15.08
C ASN A 133 2.45 -13.73 -14.65
N ASN A 134 2.66 -12.49 -14.19
CA ASN A 134 1.57 -11.57 -13.85
C ASN A 134 0.95 -11.01 -15.12
N ARG A 135 -0.09 -11.66 -15.62
CA ARG A 135 -0.69 -11.35 -16.92
C ARG A 135 -1.60 -10.12 -16.82
N LEU A 136 -1.45 -9.20 -17.76
CA LEU A 136 -2.25 -7.99 -17.82
C LEU A 136 -3.08 -7.94 -19.10
N THR A 137 -4.34 -7.54 -18.97
CA THR A 137 -5.14 -7.03 -20.08
C THR A 137 -5.73 -5.69 -19.71
N PHE A 138 -5.92 -4.83 -20.70
CA PHE A 138 -6.53 -3.53 -20.48
C PHE A 138 -7.34 -3.11 -21.69
N LYS A 139 -8.23 -2.15 -21.50
CA LYS A 139 -9.00 -1.56 -22.58
C LYS A 139 -9.04 -0.06 -22.38
N PRO A 140 -8.34 0.72 -23.22
CA PRO A 140 -8.48 2.15 -23.18
C PRO A 140 -9.80 2.60 -23.80
N ASN A 141 -10.13 3.87 -23.63
CA ASN A 141 -11.23 4.51 -24.36
C ASN A 141 -10.93 4.51 -25.86
N THR A 142 -11.99 4.46 -26.68
CA THR A 142 -11.87 4.40 -28.14
C THR A 142 -11.48 5.76 -28.70
N TYR A 143 -10.20 6.13 -28.59
CA TYR A 143 -9.65 7.31 -29.23
C TYR A 143 -8.59 6.91 -30.27
N GLN A 144 -8.75 7.40 -31.50
CA GLN A 144 -7.67 7.42 -32.48
C GLN A 144 -6.74 8.58 -32.11
N SER A 145 -5.65 8.26 -31.42
CA SER A 145 -4.61 9.23 -31.09
C SER A 145 -3.60 9.32 -32.24
N SER A 146 -3.13 10.53 -32.53
CA SER A 146 -1.90 10.74 -33.31
C SER A 146 -0.65 10.70 -32.44
N GLU A 147 -0.82 10.55 -31.12
CA GLU A 147 0.26 10.50 -30.13
C GLU A 147 0.62 9.04 -29.80
N ASP A 148 1.88 8.80 -29.47
CA ASP A 148 2.35 7.52 -28.96
C ASP A 148 1.82 7.32 -27.53
N LEU A 149 0.82 6.44 -27.39
CA LEU A 149 0.22 6.10 -26.10
C LEU A 149 0.96 4.95 -25.42
N VAL A 150 0.95 4.96 -24.09
CA VAL A 150 1.62 3.98 -23.24
C VAL A 150 0.78 3.67 -22.01
N LEU A 151 0.87 2.43 -21.55
CA LEU A 151 0.51 2.02 -20.21
C LEU A 151 1.80 1.85 -19.38
N LYS A 152 1.92 2.58 -18.28
CA LYS A 152 3.03 2.45 -17.32
C LYS A 152 2.50 2.02 -15.96
N ILE A 153 3.21 1.10 -15.30
CA ILE A 153 2.85 0.60 -13.96
C ILE A 153 4.08 0.61 -13.07
N TRP A 154 3.95 1.17 -11.87
CA TRP A 154 4.96 1.15 -10.82
C TRP A 154 4.42 0.46 -9.58
N ILE A 155 5.33 -0.14 -8.79
CA ILE A 155 5.05 -0.68 -7.46
C ILE A 155 6.11 -0.15 -6.50
N ASP A 156 5.68 0.52 -5.43
CA ASP A 156 6.60 1.07 -4.43
C ASP A 156 7.16 -0.05 -3.54
N PHE A 157 8.28 -0.65 -3.96
CA PHE A 157 8.87 -1.81 -3.28
C PHE A 157 9.62 -1.43 -2.02
N ASN A 158 10.08 -0.18 -1.93
CA ASN A 158 10.90 0.31 -0.82
C ASN A 158 10.08 1.09 0.23
N GLU A 159 8.76 1.21 0.03
CA GLU A 159 7.78 1.90 0.89
C GLU A 159 8.12 3.38 1.14
N ASN A 160 8.83 4.05 0.22
CA ASN A 160 9.28 5.44 0.41
C ASN A 160 8.26 6.50 -0.02
N ASN A 161 7.06 6.08 -0.45
CA ASN A 161 5.96 6.91 -0.98
C ASN A 161 6.31 7.67 -2.27
N ARG A 162 7.28 7.18 -3.03
CA ARG A 162 7.62 7.65 -4.38
C ARG A 162 7.55 6.49 -5.34
N PHE A 163 7.59 6.82 -6.62
CA PHE A 163 7.69 5.82 -7.69
C PHE A 163 9.01 6.08 -8.41
N ASP A 164 10.04 5.38 -7.96
CA ASP A 164 11.39 5.51 -8.48
C ASP A 164 11.53 4.78 -9.84
N PRO A 165 12.54 5.12 -10.67
CA PRO A 165 12.71 4.49 -11.97
C PRO A 165 12.90 2.96 -11.92
N ASP A 166 13.46 2.41 -10.85
CA ASP A 166 13.64 0.97 -10.63
C ASP A 166 12.36 0.25 -10.13
N GLU A 167 11.31 1.00 -9.83
CA GLU A 167 9.99 0.49 -9.41
C GLU A 167 9.02 0.33 -10.57
N LEU A 168 9.41 0.75 -11.78
CA LEU A 168 8.63 0.56 -13.00
C LEU A 168 8.59 -0.92 -13.39
N VAL A 169 7.47 -1.58 -13.13
CA VAL A 169 7.25 -3.00 -13.43
C VAL A 169 6.68 -3.25 -14.83
N LEU A 170 6.11 -2.22 -15.46
CA LEU A 170 5.62 -2.31 -16.83
C LEU A 170 5.72 -0.96 -17.56
N ARG A 171 6.18 -1.01 -18.80
CA ARG A 171 5.97 0.04 -19.81
C ARG A 171 5.55 -0.61 -21.12
N HIS A 172 4.32 -0.35 -21.56
CA HIS A 172 3.73 -0.99 -22.72
C HIS A 172 3.16 0.03 -23.73
N PRO A 173 3.83 0.24 -24.89
CA PRO A 173 3.30 1.10 -25.95
C PRO A 173 2.03 0.50 -26.60
N VAL A 174 1.03 1.33 -26.87
CA VAL A 174 -0.33 0.92 -27.29
C VAL A 174 -0.46 0.89 -28.83
N SER A 175 0.66 0.89 -29.56
CA SER A 175 0.70 0.91 -31.03
C SER A 175 0.81 -0.47 -31.68
N ALA A 176 1.04 -1.53 -30.89
CA ALA A 176 1.10 -2.90 -31.37
C ALA A 176 -0.24 -3.60 -31.12
N LEU A 177 -0.82 -4.18 -32.18
CA LEU A 177 -1.98 -5.07 -32.11
C LEU A 177 -1.77 -6.06 -30.94
N GLU A 178 -2.61 -5.95 -29.91
CA GLU A 178 -2.45 -6.53 -28.58
C GLU A 178 -2.44 -8.07 -28.57
N SER A 179 -1.34 -8.67 -28.99
CA SER A 179 -1.10 -10.09 -28.88
C SER A 179 0.40 -10.39 -28.98
N PRO A 180 1.03 -11.00 -27.95
CA PRO A 180 0.46 -11.45 -26.68
C PRO A 180 0.22 -10.32 -25.66
N PRO A 181 -0.60 -10.57 -24.62
CA PRO A 181 -0.79 -9.63 -23.50
C PRO A 181 0.55 -9.31 -22.79
N PRO A 182 0.72 -8.08 -22.26
CA PRO A 182 1.87 -7.75 -21.44
C PRO A 182 1.85 -8.48 -20.09
N TYR A 183 3.03 -8.56 -19.48
CA TYR A 183 3.22 -9.10 -18.12
C TYR A 183 3.97 -8.09 -17.26
N LEU A 184 3.61 -8.03 -15.97
CA LEU A 184 4.35 -7.22 -15.00
C LEU A 184 5.65 -7.94 -14.63
N ASN A 185 6.77 -7.23 -14.67
CA ASN A 185 8.08 -7.75 -14.29
C ASN A 185 8.33 -7.47 -12.81
N ILE A 186 8.04 -8.44 -11.94
CA ILE A 186 8.27 -8.33 -10.50
C ILE A 186 9.71 -8.76 -10.18
N PRO A 187 10.54 -7.91 -9.53
CA PRO A 187 11.90 -8.29 -9.15
C PRO A 187 11.92 -9.50 -8.22
N ALA A 188 12.81 -10.47 -8.46
CA ALA A 188 12.94 -11.65 -7.60
C ALA A 188 13.31 -11.30 -6.15
N GLY A 189 13.96 -10.16 -5.94
CA GLY A 189 14.32 -9.62 -4.63
C GLY A 189 13.22 -8.80 -3.95
N ALA A 190 12.03 -8.67 -4.55
CA ALA A 190 10.91 -8.00 -3.91
C ALA A 190 10.54 -8.72 -2.59
N PRO A 191 10.21 -7.97 -1.52
CA PRO A 191 9.89 -8.58 -0.23
C PRO A 191 8.63 -9.47 -0.31
N ASP A 192 8.66 -10.59 0.41
CA ASP A 192 7.51 -11.49 0.53
C ASP A 192 6.40 -10.83 1.36
N ASP A 193 5.14 -11.09 0.98
CA ASP A 193 3.93 -10.62 1.66
C ASP A 193 3.85 -9.10 1.83
N LEU A 194 4.61 -8.34 1.02
CA LEU A 194 4.59 -6.88 1.04
C LEU A 194 3.26 -6.37 0.51
N VAL A 195 2.55 -5.60 1.33
CA VAL A 195 1.36 -4.84 0.92
C VAL A 195 1.78 -3.38 0.73
N THR A 196 1.74 -2.91 -0.51
CA THR A 196 2.21 -1.55 -0.88
C THR A 196 1.31 -0.94 -1.96
N ARG A 197 1.66 0.25 -2.45
CA ARG A 197 0.94 0.92 -3.55
C ARG A 197 1.46 0.51 -4.91
N MET A 198 0.51 0.35 -5.82
CA MET A 198 0.74 0.27 -7.27
C MET A 198 0.13 1.51 -7.92
N ARG A 199 0.86 2.13 -8.85
CA ARG A 199 0.34 3.24 -9.69
C ARG A 199 0.24 2.78 -11.13
N VAL A 200 -0.91 3.00 -11.73
CA VAL A 200 -1.21 2.71 -13.14
C VAL A 200 -1.41 4.04 -13.86
N PHE A 201 -0.72 4.26 -14.96
CA PHE A 201 -0.88 5.42 -15.83
C PHE A 201 -1.18 5.00 -17.25
N PHE A 202 -2.20 5.62 -17.84
CA PHE A 202 -2.50 5.52 -19.25
C PHE A 202 -2.52 6.91 -19.91
N GLY A 203 -1.71 7.09 -20.95
CA GLY A 203 -1.64 8.36 -21.65
C GLY A 203 -0.44 8.47 -22.59
N PRO A 204 -0.06 9.68 -22.99
CA PRO A 204 1.07 9.90 -23.91
C PRO A 204 2.42 9.50 -23.29
N GLU A 205 3.32 8.96 -24.11
CA GLU A 205 4.63 8.45 -23.68
C GLU A 205 5.47 9.44 -22.88
N GLY A 206 5.43 10.71 -23.28
CA GLY A 206 6.24 11.80 -22.71
C GLY A 206 5.78 12.33 -21.35
N GLN A 207 4.78 11.71 -20.72
CA GLN A 207 4.27 12.11 -19.40
C GLN A 207 5.01 11.38 -18.25
N TRP A 208 5.08 12.05 -17.10
CA TRP A 208 5.84 11.66 -15.91
C TRP A 208 4.97 11.68 -14.64
N PRO A 209 3.99 10.76 -14.50
CA PRO A 209 3.02 10.76 -13.39
C PRO A 209 3.66 10.60 -12.01
N GLU A 210 4.86 10.04 -11.90
CA GLU A 210 5.66 9.97 -10.67
C GLU A 210 6.08 11.36 -10.14
N SER A 211 6.13 12.37 -11.01
CA SER A 211 6.42 13.75 -10.62
C SER A 211 5.26 14.46 -9.91
N GLY A 212 4.06 13.85 -9.92
CA GLY A 212 2.83 14.45 -9.39
C GLY A 212 2.09 15.35 -10.38
N TYR A 213 2.53 15.43 -11.64
CA TYR A 213 1.90 16.27 -12.66
C TYR A 213 1.92 15.59 -14.04
N ILE A 214 0.79 15.66 -14.75
CA ILE A 214 0.67 15.28 -16.17
C ILE A 214 -0.17 16.30 -16.95
N GLU A 215 0.13 16.47 -18.23
CA GLU A 215 -0.67 17.33 -19.11
C GLU A 215 -1.99 16.66 -19.50
N SER A 216 -1.96 15.36 -19.79
CA SER A 216 -3.14 14.58 -20.20
C SER A 216 -2.94 13.09 -19.92
N GLY A 217 -4.04 12.38 -19.72
CA GLY A 217 -4.06 10.96 -19.39
C GLY A 217 -4.82 10.70 -18.10
N GLU A 218 -4.71 9.47 -17.62
CA GLU A 218 -5.33 9.00 -16.40
C GLU A 218 -4.30 8.29 -15.52
N VAL A 219 -4.37 8.56 -14.22
CA VAL A 219 -3.57 7.93 -13.18
C VAL A 219 -4.49 7.30 -12.16
N GLU A 220 -4.22 6.05 -11.80
CA GLU A 220 -4.97 5.32 -10.80
C GLU A 220 -4.02 4.66 -9.82
N ASP A 221 -4.26 4.88 -8.53
CA ASP A 221 -3.49 4.24 -7.46
C ASP A 221 -4.30 3.09 -6.84
N TYR A 222 -3.65 1.95 -6.65
CA TYR A 222 -4.21 0.71 -6.11
C TYR A 222 -3.34 0.18 -4.96
N THR A 223 -3.91 -0.71 -4.16
CA THR A 223 -3.11 -1.54 -3.25
C THR A 223 -2.68 -2.82 -3.98
N VAL A 224 -1.45 -3.27 -3.74
CA VAL A 224 -0.92 -4.53 -4.27
C VAL A 224 -0.27 -5.34 -3.16
N VAL A 225 -0.41 -6.66 -3.23
CA VAL A 225 0.33 -7.61 -2.39
C VAL A 225 1.29 -8.44 -3.23
N ILE A 226 2.54 -8.53 -2.79
CA ILE A 226 3.58 -9.36 -3.42
C ILE A 226 3.51 -10.77 -2.84
N VAL A 227 3.02 -11.70 -3.64
CA VAL A 227 2.91 -13.12 -3.31
C VAL A 227 4.19 -13.85 -3.75
N PRO A 228 4.79 -14.72 -2.91
CA PRO A 228 5.97 -15.51 -3.26
C PRO A 228 5.81 -16.37 -4.54
#